data_AF-W5T3H1-F1
#
_entry.id   AF-W5T3H1-F1
#
_cell.length_a   1.000
_cell.length_b   1.000
_cell.length_c   1.000
_cell.angle_alpha   90.00
_cell.angle_beta   90.00
_cell.angle_gamma   90.00
#
_symmetry.space_group_name_H-M   'P 1'
#
loop_
_entity.id
_entity.type
_entity.pdbx_description
1 polymer ?
#
loop_
_entity_poly.entity_id
_entity_poly.type
_entity_poly.pdbx_seq_one_letter_code
_entity_poly.pdbx_strand_id
1 'polypeptide(L)'
;MKINIKNISIKSICATLFISLFLSCNNGIEELEKRNTFLSSLANLGNDFLSVFTSFGDALGFSAVKSGDTKDKVGAHFEKIKKGLEETKGKLDGLAKDIVSVPHADTKGIEAVIESAITVIAKLIDSLTKLAGVTKAGGEIIGYNTNSAATAVAATAD
;
A
#
# COMPACT_ATOMS: atom_id res chain seq x y z
N MET A 1 44.22 -31.22 34.98
CA MET A 1 44.13 -30.28 36.12
C MET A 1 43.28 -30.95 37.21
N LYS A 2 43.82 -31.17 38.42
CA LYS A 2 43.10 -31.80 39.55
C LYS A 2 42.46 -30.69 40.40
N ILE A 3 41.13 -30.60 40.42
CA ILE A 3 40.39 -29.60 41.22
C ILE A 3 40.19 -30.16 42.63
N ASN A 4 40.59 -29.42 43.67
CA ASN A 4 40.46 -29.84 45.07
C ASN A 4 39.10 -29.38 45.63
N ILE A 5 38.14 -30.31 45.71
CA ILE A 5 36.74 -30.05 46.05
C ILE A 5 36.52 -29.69 47.54
N LYS A 6 37.49 -29.94 48.43
CA LYS A 6 37.31 -29.81 49.88
C LYS A 6 37.22 -28.35 50.39
N ASN A 7 37.55 -27.34 49.57
CA ASN A 7 37.64 -25.93 49.99
C ASN A 7 36.56 -25.02 49.38
N ILE A 8 35.53 -25.56 48.72
CA ILE A 8 34.47 -24.76 48.11
C ILE A 8 33.38 -24.47 49.13
N SER A 9 33.10 -23.17 49.36
CA SER A 9 32.00 -22.76 50.23
C SER A 9 30.66 -22.86 49.50
N ILE A 10 29.63 -23.40 50.16
CA ILE A 10 28.27 -23.54 49.58
C ILE A 10 27.72 -22.19 49.10
N LYS A 11 28.11 -21.09 49.77
CA LYS A 11 27.78 -19.71 49.40
C LYS A 11 28.37 -19.31 48.04
N SER A 12 29.59 -19.76 47.74
CA SER A 12 30.24 -19.50 46.43
C SER A 12 29.54 -20.26 45.31
N ILE A 13 29.13 -21.52 45.53
CA ILE A 13 28.40 -22.30 44.53
C ILE A 13 27.05 -21.65 44.23
N CYS A 14 26.29 -21.29 45.28
CA CYS A 14 25.02 -20.59 45.10
C CYS A 14 25.19 -19.27 44.34
N ALA A 15 26.21 -18.46 44.69
CA ALA A 15 26.47 -17.21 43.99
C ALA A 15 26.78 -17.43 42.50
N THR A 16 27.62 -18.41 42.16
CA THR A 16 27.95 -18.73 40.77
C THR A 16 26.71 -19.23 40.00
N LEU A 17 25.92 -20.13 40.58
CA LEU A 17 24.68 -20.65 39.97
C LEU A 17 23.65 -19.54 39.71
N PHE A 18 23.43 -18.65 40.68
CA PHE A 18 22.53 -17.52 40.53
C PHE A 18 23.00 -16.56 39.42
N ILE A 19 24.29 -16.18 39.41
CA ILE A 19 24.85 -15.31 38.38
C ILE A 19 24.71 -15.95 36.99
N SER A 20 25.02 -17.25 36.85
CA SER A 20 24.86 -17.96 35.56
C SER A 20 23.40 -18.04 35.11
N LEU A 21 22.45 -18.20 36.03
CA LEU A 21 21.02 -18.24 35.71
C LEU A 21 20.51 -16.87 35.26
N PHE A 22 20.90 -15.78 35.93
CA PHE A 22 20.53 -14.42 35.53
C PHE A 22 21.17 -14.00 34.20
N LEU A 23 22.44 -14.35 33.97
CA LEU A 23 23.11 -14.11 32.68
C LEU A 23 22.45 -14.92 31.55
N SER A 24 22.02 -16.15 31.82
CA SER A 24 21.26 -16.97 30.86
C SER A 24 19.87 -16.39 30.54
N CYS A 25 19.22 -15.71 31.49
CA CYS A 25 17.92 -15.05 31.26
C CYS A 25 18.05 -13.73 30.49
N ASN A 26 19.20 -13.03 30.54
CA ASN A 26 19.38 -11.75 29.84
C ASN A 26 19.44 -11.89 28.32
N ASN A 27 19.95 -13.00 27.78
CA ASN A 27 20.01 -13.21 26.32
C ASN A 27 18.63 -13.31 25.66
N GLY A 28 17.62 -13.78 26.38
CA GLY A 28 16.24 -13.89 25.85
C GLY A 28 15.50 -12.55 25.81
N ILE A 29 15.90 -11.57 26.63
CA ILE A 29 15.20 -10.29 26.75
C ILE A 29 15.43 -9.41 25.50
N GLU A 30 16.66 -9.36 24.99
CA GLU A 30 16.99 -8.57 23.79
C GLU A 30 16.30 -9.13 22.54
N GLU A 31 16.29 -10.44 22.35
CA GLU A 31 15.60 -11.07 21.22
C GLU A 31 14.08 -10.87 21.31
N LEU A 32 13.52 -10.94 22.52
CA LEU A 32 12.11 -10.66 22.75
C LEU A 32 11.75 -9.19 22.43
N GLU A 33 12.60 -8.25 22.80
CA GLU A 33 12.43 -6.82 22.47
C GLU A 33 12.46 -6.59 20.95
N LYS A 34 13.44 -7.15 20.23
CA LYS A 34 13.53 -7.08 18.76
C LYS A 34 12.29 -7.65 18.07
N ARG A 35 11.75 -8.77 18.59
CA ARG A 35 10.49 -9.33 18.06
C ARG A 35 9.31 -8.43 18.34
N ASN A 36 9.23 -7.84 19.54
CA ASN A 36 8.11 -6.98 19.90
C ASN A 36 8.10 -5.67 19.08
N THR A 37 9.26 -5.07 18.84
CA THR A 37 9.39 -3.90 17.97
C THR A 37 9.03 -4.23 16.52
N PHE A 38 9.53 -5.34 15.98
CA PHE A 38 9.17 -5.81 14.64
C PHE A 38 7.66 -6.05 14.49
N LEU A 39 7.04 -6.78 15.43
CA LEU A 39 5.60 -7.05 15.39
C LEU A 39 4.75 -5.78 15.50
N SER A 40 5.19 -4.81 16.31
CA SER A 40 4.54 -3.50 16.41
C SER A 40 4.64 -2.72 15.10
N SER A 41 5.81 -2.69 14.47
CA SER A 41 6.00 -2.10 13.14
C SER A 41 5.16 -2.78 12.07
N LEU A 42 5.06 -4.11 12.11
CA LEU A 42 4.24 -4.88 11.17
C LEU A 42 2.74 -4.59 11.32
N ALA A 43 2.25 -4.42 12.55
CA ALA A 43 0.86 -4.05 12.81
C ALA A 43 0.53 -2.65 12.26
N ASN A 44 1.43 -1.68 12.44
CA ASN A 44 1.29 -0.34 11.86
C ASN A 44 1.30 -0.40 10.33
N LEU A 45 2.25 -1.11 9.74
CA LEU A 45 2.32 -1.32 8.29
C LEU A 45 1.04 -1.98 7.74
N GLY A 46 0.45 -2.90 8.49
CA GLY A 46 -0.84 -3.50 8.15
C GLY A 46 -1.98 -2.48 8.07
N ASN A 47 -2.00 -1.49 8.97
CA ASN A 47 -2.96 -0.38 8.91
C ASN A 47 -2.71 0.54 7.72
N ASP A 48 -1.44 0.86 7.42
CA ASP A 48 -1.07 1.69 6.28
C ASP A 48 -1.44 1.01 4.96
N PHE A 49 -1.18 -0.31 4.86
CA PHE A 49 -1.62 -1.11 3.72
C PHE A 49 -3.14 -1.14 3.58
N LEU A 50 -3.88 -1.32 4.68
CA LEU A 50 -5.35 -1.28 4.66
C LEU A 50 -5.88 0.09 4.20
N SER A 51 -5.20 1.18 4.59
CA SER A 51 -5.52 2.54 4.16
C SER A 51 -5.31 2.73 2.65
N VAL A 52 -4.22 2.16 2.09
CA VAL A 52 -3.99 2.09 0.63
C VAL A 52 -5.10 1.31 -0.06
N PHE A 53 -5.39 0.09 0.42
CA PHE A 53 -6.36 -0.81 -0.20
C PHE A 53 -7.78 -0.23 -0.20
N THR A 54 -8.19 0.36 0.92
CA THR A 54 -9.47 1.07 1.03
C THR A 54 -9.54 2.24 0.05
N SER A 55 -8.47 3.05 -0.03
CA SER A 55 -8.38 4.16 -1.00
C SER A 55 -8.56 3.70 -2.44
N PHE A 56 -7.92 2.58 -2.79
CA PHE A 56 -8.01 2.01 -4.13
C PHE A 56 -9.44 1.53 -4.43
N GLY A 57 -10.08 0.88 -3.47
CA GLY A 57 -11.49 0.50 -3.58
C GLY A 57 -12.41 1.71 -3.79
N ASP A 58 -12.22 2.77 -3.02
CA ASP A 58 -13.00 4.01 -3.12
C ASP A 58 -12.77 4.71 -4.47
N ALA A 59 -11.53 4.70 -4.97
CA ALA A 59 -11.15 5.30 -6.26
C ALA A 59 -11.89 4.66 -7.44
N LEU A 60 -12.04 3.33 -7.41
CA LEU A 60 -12.76 2.58 -8.44
C LEU A 60 -14.28 2.66 -8.28
N GLY A 61 -14.78 3.28 -7.20
CA GLY A 61 -16.18 3.33 -6.83
C GLY A 61 -17.10 3.46 -8.05
N PHE A 62 -17.97 2.46 -8.22
CA PHE A 62 -18.79 2.25 -9.42
C PHE A 62 -19.91 3.29 -9.56
N SER A 63 -19.59 4.58 -9.69
CA SER A 63 -20.56 5.57 -10.15
C SER A 63 -20.76 5.36 -11.65
N ALA A 64 -21.82 4.64 -12.02
CA ALA A 64 -22.09 4.32 -13.40
C ALA A 64 -22.57 5.54 -14.19
N VAL A 65 -21.92 5.81 -15.32
CA VAL A 65 -22.49 6.62 -16.40
C VAL A 65 -23.64 5.83 -17.04
N LYS A 66 -24.75 6.49 -17.35
CA LYS A 66 -25.97 5.87 -17.85
C LYS A 66 -26.22 6.21 -19.32
N SER A 67 -27.04 5.40 -19.99
CA SER A 67 -27.63 5.80 -21.27
C SER A 67 -28.42 7.09 -21.08
N GLY A 68 -28.29 8.05 -22.00
CA GLY A 68 -28.88 9.37 -21.81
C GLY A 68 -27.93 10.42 -21.22
N ASP A 69 -26.82 10.01 -20.62
CA ASP A 69 -25.79 10.95 -20.17
C ASP A 69 -25.01 11.54 -21.34
N THR A 70 -24.48 12.73 -21.15
CA THR A 70 -23.66 13.43 -22.14
C THR A 70 -22.20 12.97 -22.07
N LYS A 71 -21.44 13.14 -23.16
CA LYS A 71 -20.02 12.77 -23.20
C LYS A 71 -19.19 13.45 -22.09
N ASP A 72 -19.52 14.68 -21.70
CA ASP A 72 -18.83 15.38 -20.59
C ASP A 72 -19.02 14.69 -19.23
N LYS A 73 -20.16 14.01 -18.99
CA LYS A 73 -20.34 13.19 -17.78
C LYS A 73 -19.43 11.96 -17.77
N VAL A 74 -19.13 11.40 -18.95
CA VAL A 74 -18.10 10.34 -19.09
C VAL A 74 -16.74 10.88 -18.69
N GLY A 75 -16.38 12.06 -19.19
CA GLY A 75 -15.12 12.71 -18.83
C GLY A 75 -15.02 13.02 -17.34
N ALA A 76 -16.09 13.54 -16.74
CA ALA A 76 -16.18 13.76 -15.31
C ALA A 76 -16.02 12.47 -14.50
N HIS A 77 -16.56 11.35 -14.98
CA HIS A 77 -16.37 10.04 -14.35
C HIS A 77 -14.90 9.60 -14.38
N PHE A 78 -14.22 9.72 -15.52
CA PHE A 78 -12.80 9.38 -15.62
C PHE A 78 -11.90 10.29 -14.77
N GLU A 79 -12.18 11.59 -14.70
CA GLU A 79 -11.47 12.51 -13.80
C GLU A 79 -11.67 12.13 -12.32
N LYS A 80 -12.86 11.66 -11.94
CA LYS A 80 -13.11 11.19 -10.57
C LYS A 80 -12.27 9.95 -10.24
N ILE A 81 -12.24 8.95 -11.13
CA ILE A 81 -11.40 7.76 -10.94
C ILE A 81 -9.92 8.17 -10.87
N LYS A 82 -9.48 9.04 -11.79
CA LYS A 82 -8.12 9.56 -11.83
C LYS A 82 -7.71 10.17 -10.49
N LYS A 83 -8.53 11.05 -9.93
CA LYS A 83 -8.27 11.67 -8.63
C LYS A 83 -8.14 10.64 -7.50
N GLY A 84 -9.03 9.64 -7.46
CA GLY A 84 -8.92 8.57 -6.48
C GLY A 84 -7.64 7.73 -6.63
N LEU A 85 -7.19 7.51 -7.88
CA LEU A 85 -5.92 6.82 -8.14
C LEU A 85 -4.71 7.69 -7.77
N GLU A 86 -4.77 9.01 -7.93
CA GLU A 86 -3.73 9.94 -7.44
C GLU A 86 -3.62 9.88 -5.91
N GLU A 87 -4.75 9.84 -5.19
CA GLU A 87 -4.79 9.66 -3.74
C GLU A 87 -4.20 8.31 -3.31
N THR A 88 -4.57 7.23 -4.01
CA THR A 88 -4.03 5.88 -3.77
C THR A 88 -2.52 5.83 -4.00
N LYS A 89 -2.04 6.44 -5.09
CA LYS A 89 -0.62 6.53 -5.40
C LYS A 89 0.14 7.25 -4.28
N GLY A 90 -0.39 8.39 -3.79
CA GLY A 90 0.22 9.12 -2.69
C GLY A 90 0.33 8.30 -1.40
N LYS A 91 -0.67 7.46 -1.10
CA LYS A 91 -0.60 6.54 0.05
C LYS A 91 0.41 5.41 -0.15
N LEU A 92 0.55 4.88 -1.38
CA LEU A 92 1.62 3.92 -1.71
C LEU A 92 3.01 4.53 -1.59
N ASP A 93 3.19 5.79 -2.01
CA ASP A 93 4.44 6.54 -1.82
C ASP A 93 4.76 6.72 -0.32
N GLY A 94 3.74 6.81 0.54
CA GLY A 94 3.88 6.78 2.01
C GLY A 94 4.29 5.40 2.51
N LEU A 95 3.56 4.35 2.12
CA LEU A 95 3.84 2.97 2.49
C LEU A 95 5.27 2.52 2.13
N ALA A 96 5.79 2.98 0.98
CA ALA A 96 7.18 2.74 0.56
C ALA A 96 8.21 3.32 1.54
N LYS A 97 7.91 4.43 2.21
CA LYS A 97 8.78 5.07 3.22
C LYS A 97 8.64 4.38 4.57
N ASP A 98 7.44 3.95 4.92
CA ASP A 98 7.18 3.28 6.19
C ASP A 98 7.84 1.90 6.22
N ILE A 99 7.84 1.20 5.08
CA ILE A 99 8.41 -0.16 5.02
C ILE A 99 9.93 -0.18 5.16
N VAL A 100 10.65 0.81 4.62
CA VAL A 100 12.11 0.90 4.80
C VAL A 100 12.52 1.22 6.24
N SER A 101 11.57 1.68 7.05
CA SER A 101 11.76 2.01 8.47
C SER A 101 11.50 0.82 9.41
N VAL A 102 11.09 -0.34 8.88
CA VAL A 102 10.79 -1.53 9.69
C VAL A 102 12.10 -2.14 10.22
N PRO A 103 12.30 -2.21 11.55
CA PRO A 103 13.50 -2.77 12.13
C PRO A 103 13.51 -4.29 11.98
N HIS A 104 14.72 -4.86 11.87
CA HIS A 104 14.95 -6.31 11.86
C HIS A 104 14.30 -7.09 10.69
N ALA A 105 13.99 -6.41 9.58
CA ALA A 105 13.42 -7.01 8.38
C ALA A 105 14.21 -6.63 7.12
N ASP A 106 14.29 -7.56 6.16
CA ASP A 106 14.69 -7.25 4.78
C ASP A 106 13.44 -6.92 3.97
N THR A 107 13.35 -5.68 3.51
CA THR A 107 12.14 -5.13 2.88
C THR A 107 12.29 -4.87 1.39
N LYS A 108 13.46 -5.15 0.79
CA LYS A 108 13.76 -4.85 -0.63
C LYS A 108 12.76 -5.46 -1.59
N GLY A 109 12.35 -6.70 -1.35
CA GLY A 109 11.37 -7.38 -2.20
C GLY A 109 10.00 -6.69 -2.16
N ILE A 110 9.61 -6.16 -1.01
CA ILE A 110 8.31 -5.49 -0.84
C ILE A 110 8.36 -4.07 -1.40
N GLU A 111 9.48 -3.36 -1.20
CA GLU A 111 9.76 -2.06 -1.81
C GLU A 111 9.60 -2.13 -3.34
N ALA A 112 10.25 -3.12 -3.98
CA ALA A 112 10.15 -3.32 -5.43
C ALA A 112 8.70 -3.57 -5.90
N VAL A 113 7.89 -4.30 -5.12
CA VAL A 113 6.47 -4.52 -5.43
C VAL A 113 5.66 -3.24 -5.31
N ILE A 114 5.92 -2.43 -4.27
CA ILE A 114 5.26 -1.13 -4.07
C ILE A 114 5.60 -0.17 -5.22
N GLU A 115 6.88 -0.07 -5.62
CA GLU A 115 7.33 0.74 -6.75
C GLU A 115 6.70 0.30 -8.08
N SER A 116 6.61 -1.02 -8.30
CA SER A 116 5.92 -1.58 -9.46
C SER A 116 4.43 -1.20 -9.46
N ALA A 117 3.75 -1.27 -8.31
CA ALA A 117 2.35 -0.86 -8.19
C ALA A 117 2.16 0.64 -8.46
N ILE A 118 3.03 1.50 -7.92
CA ILE A 118 3.05 2.94 -8.18
C ILE A 118 3.18 3.22 -9.68
N THR A 119 4.08 2.49 -10.37
CA THR A 119 4.28 2.61 -11.81
C THR A 119 3.03 2.23 -12.61
N VAL A 120 2.34 1.16 -12.21
CA VAL A 120 1.08 0.74 -12.85
C VAL A 120 -0.01 1.79 -12.65
N ILE A 121 -0.16 2.31 -11.43
CA ILE A 121 -1.16 3.35 -11.13
C ILE A 121 -0.88 4.64 -11.91
N ALA A 122 0.39 5.04 -12.05
CA ALA A 122 0.76 6.18 -12.88
C ALA A 122 0.32 6.01 -14.34
N LYS A 123 0.53 4.82 -14.93
CA LYS A 123 0.05 4.52 -16.30
C LYS A 123 -1.47 4.55 -16.42
N LEU A 124 -2.19 4.11 -15.38
CA LEU A 124 -3.65 4.21 -15.33
C LEU A 124 -4.12 5.67 -15.27
N ILE A 125 -3.48 6.50 -14.45
CA ILE A 125 -3.74 7.95 -14.36
C ILE A 125 -3.52 8.63 -15.72
N ASP A 126 -2.44 8.30 -16.42
CA ASP A 126 -2.17 8.84 -17.76
C ASP A 126 -3.26 8.42 -18.77
N SER A 127 -3.68 7.16 -18.72
CA SER A 127 -4.73 6.63 -19.59
C SER A 127 -6.08 7.29 -19.33
N LEU A 128 -6.45 7.45 -18.05
CA LEU A 128 -7.67 8.15 -17.65
C LEU A 128 -7.64 9.63 -18.03
N THR A 129 -6.47 10.28 -17.95
CA THR A 129 -6.31 11.68 -18.37
C THR A 129 -6.59 11.83 -19.87
N LYS A 130 -6.11 10.90 -20.70
CA LYS A 130 -6.41 10.88 -22.14
C LYS A 130 -7.90 10.65 -22.40
N LEU A 131 -8.50 9.66 -21.73
CA LEU A 131 -9.94 9.36 -21.85
C LEU A 131 -10.83 10.53 -21.40
N ALA A 132 -10.46 11.21 -20.31
CA ALA A 132 -11.14 12.41 -19.86
C ALA A 132 -10.97 13.58 -20.84
N GLY A 133 -9.81 13.69 -21.51
CA GLY A 133 -9.54 14.72 -22.51
C GLY A 133 -10.45 14.62 -23.73
N VAL A 134 -10.62 13.43 -24.30
CA VAL A 134 -11.42 13.19 -25.52
C VAL A 134 -12.93 13.28 -25.28
N THR A 135 -13.37 13.19 -24.01
CA THR A 135 -14.79 13.23 -23.61
C THR A 135 -15.26 14.63 -23.19
N LYS A 136 -14.36 15.62 -23.10
CA LYS A 136 -14.66 17.03 -22.77
C LYS A 136 -15.32 17.81 -23.91
N ALA A 137 -15.33 17.30 -25.13
CA ALA A 137 -16.04 17.91 -26.25
C ALA A 137 -17.54 17.86 -25.96
N GLY A 138 -18.14 19.01 -25.62
CA GLY A 138 -19.59 19.12 -25.42
C GLY A 138 -20.31 18.69 -26.69
N GLY A 139 -21.02 17.58 -26.64
CA GLY A 139 -21.71 17.03 -27.81
C GLY A 139 -22.23 15.62 -27.59
N GLU A 140 -23.46 15.42 -28.04
CA GLU A 140 -24.24 14.18 -28.14
C GLU A 140 -24.40 13.33 -26.87
N ILE A 141 -25.63 12.87 -26.69
CA ILE A 141 -26.01 11.93 -25.64
C ILE A 141 -25.45 10.53 -25.97
N ILE A 142 -24.95 9.82 -24.96
CA ILE A 142 -24.55 8.42 -25.09
C ILE A 142 -25.78 7.58 -25.43
N GLY A 143 -25.67 6.77 -26.50
CA GLY A 143 -26.77 5.97 -27.01
C GLY A 143 -27.78 6.77 -27.84
N TYR A 144 -27.42 7.98 -28.27
CA TYR A 144 -28.22 8.73 -29.23
C TYR A 144 -28.32 7.95 -30.56
N ASN A 145 -29.56 7.64 -30.96
CA ASN A 145 -29.87 6.98 -32.23
C ASN A 145 -30.61 7.99 -33.12
N THR A 146 -30.00 8.37 -34.25
CA THR A 146 -30.65 9.24 -35.24
C THR A 146 -31.48 8.39 -36.19
N ASN A 147 -32.80 8.49 -36.08
CA ASN A 147 -33.71 7.87 -37.07
C ASN A 147 -33.72 8.60 -38.43
N SER A 148 -32.92 9.67 -38.58
CA SER A 148 -32.86 10.53 -39.76
C SER A 148 -31.44 10.61 -40.30
N ALA A 149 -31.26 10.20 -41.56
CA ALA A 149 -29.98 10.26 -42.28
C ALA A 149 -29.42 11.69 -42.44
N ALA A 150 -30.26 12.73 -42.32
CA ALA A 150 -29.88 14.13 -42.50
C ALA A 150 -29.14 14.76 -41.29
N THR A 151 -29.18 14.12 -40.11
CA THR A 151 -28.50 14.60 -38.89
C THR A 151 -27.38 13.68 -38.44
N ALA A 152 -26.98 12.72 -39.28
CA ALA A 152 -25.85 11.84 -39.00
C ALA A 152 -24.54 12.64 -39.12
N VAL A 153 -23.91 12.92 -37.98
CA VAL A 153 -22.56 13.47 -37.93
C VAL A 153 -21.58 12.30 -37.78
N ALA A 154 -20.53 12.28 -38.59
CA ALA A 154 -19.49 11.28 -38.44
C ALA A 154 -18.83 11.42 -37.06
N ALA A 155 -18.60 10.31 -36.37
CA ALA A 155 -17.78 10.32 -35.17
C ALA A 155 -16.42 10.95 -35.51
N THR A 156 -15.98 11.90 -34.69
CA THR A 156 -14.66 12.52 -34.83
C THR A 156 -13.61 11.42 -34.70
N ALA A 157 -12.82 11.21 -35.75
CA ALA A 157 -11.67 10.32 -35.71
C ALA A 157 -10.55 11.01 -34.92
N ASP A 158 -10.14 10.40 -33.81
CA ASP A 158 -8.85 10.66 -33.15
C ASP A 158 -7.77 9.75 -33.75
#